data_AF-A0A1B8UXZ4-F1
#
_entry.id   AF-A0A1B8UXZ4-F1
#
_cell.length_a   1.000
_cell.length_b   1.000
_cell.length_c   1.000
_cell.angle_alpha   90.00
_cell.angle_beta   90.00
_cell.angle_gamma   90.00
#
_symmetry.space_group_name_H-M   'P 1'
#
loop_
_entity.id
_entity.type
_entity.pdbx_description
1 polymer ?
#
loop_
_entity_poly.entity_id
_entity_poly.type
_entity_poly.pdbx_seq_one_letter_code
_entity_poly.pdbx_strand_id
1 'polypeptide(L)'
;MIGKAKGDILACEINFTWQELDTSLQSVIQKAMKSLDAQQKFKITQITRVKADKDMNHWTFNGSNISGMVDAVTGKATYVSTDYALAKIDSKWSALAKKTIQSLSADKNKQLRNFVQVYIGMEAENQKTASFSDESGRYLVKVNAATGKLTSFVNYKDFIHYASEEARKKAFAKPFYTSDKAIAAAAPMVKQYFGLDLKGYQVHVKQEQYTFTKQGKPSVYGKINGKGKFWSMSLTAPTAS
;
A
#
# COMPACT_ATOMS: atom_id res chain seq x y z
N MET A 1 -26.42 -2.68 -4.60
CA MET A 1 -27.17 -3.15 -3.41
C MET A 1 -28.14 -2.06 -2.97
N ILE A 2 -29.41 -2.41 -2.75
CA ILE A 2 -30.43 -1.50 -2.18
C ILE A 2 -30.51 -1.79 -0.67
N GLY A 3 -30.22 -0.80 0.18
CA GLY A 3 -30.47 -0.93 1.61
C GLY A 3 -31.85 -0.39 1.97
N LYS A 4 -32.60 -1.16 2.75
CA LYS A 4 -33.86 -0.71 3.37
C LYS A 4 -33.51 0.42 4.35
N ALA A 5 -33.98 1.66 4.17
CA ALA A 5 -35.31 2.04 4.63
C ALA A 5 -35.99 3.20 3.85
N LYS A 6 -35.49 3.64 2.69
CA LYS A 6 -36.11 4.74 1.91
C LYS A 6 -36.09 4.61 0.37
N GLY A 7 -35.60 3.50 -0.18
CA GLY A 7 -35.49 3.35 -1.64
C GLY A 7 -34.31 4.12 -2.27
N ASP A 8 -33.45 4.73 -1.46
CA ASP A 8 -32.23 5.35 -1.93
C ASP A 8 -31.25 4.28 -2.45
N ILE A 9 -30.69 4.50 -3.65
CA ILE A 9 -29.62 3.66 -4.21
C ILE A 9 -28.35 3.92 -3.40
N LEU A 10 -28.02 3.02 -2.47
CA LEU A 10 -26.81 3.12 -1.63
C LEU A 10 -25.53 2.78 -2.40
N ALA A 11 -25.62 1.83 -3.32
CA ALA A 11 -24.51 1.46 -4.19
C ALA A 11 -25.01 0.82 -5.48
N CYS A 12 -24.47 1.28 -6.60
CA CYS A 12 -24.66 0.72 -7.92
C CYS A 12 -23.34 0.13 -8.40
N GLU A 13 -23.39 -1.14 -8.78
CA GLU A 13 -22.31 -1.85 -9.46
C GLU A 13 -22.87 -2.39 -10.76
N ILE A 14 -22.29 -1.95 -11.88
CA ILE A 14 -22.72 -2.35 -13.21
C ILE A 14 -21.51 -2.92 -13.94
N ASN A 15 -21.65 -4.12 -14.48
CA ASN A 15 -20.62 -4.75 -15.28
C ASN A 15 -20.72 -4.31 -16.73
N PHE A 16 -19.57 -4.08 -17.34
CA PHE A 16 -19.41 -3.71 -18.73
C PHE A 16 -18.44 -4.67 -19.42
N THR A 17 -18.70 -4.91 -20.70
CA THR A 17 -17.72 -5.45 -21.64
C THR A 17 -16.78 -4.36 -22.11
N TRP A 18 -15.64 -4.74 -22.70
CA TRP A 18 -14.67 -3.77 -23.24
C TRP A 18 -15.30 -2.89 -24.33
N GLN A 19 -16.14 -3.47 -25.19
CA GLN A 19 -16.75 -2.80 -26.34
C GLN A 19 -17.81 -1.76 -25.93
N GLU A 20 -18.42 -1.90 -24.75
CA GLU A 20 -19.41 -0.95 -24.23
C GLU A 20 -18.77 0.30 -23.62
N LEU A 21 -17.46 0.30 -23.39
CA LEU A 21 -16.76 1.47 -22.88
C LEU A 21 -16.56 2.51 -23.99
N ASP A 22 -16.65 3.79 -23.62
CA ASP A 22 -16.22 4.86 -24.52
C ASP A 22 -14.70 4.79 -24.82
N THR A 23 -14.30 5.35 -25.96
CA THR A 23 -12.91 5.28 -26.44
C THR A 23 -11.92 5.97 -25.50
N SER A 24 -12.35 6.99 -24.74
CA SER A 24 -11.51 7.70 -23.79
C SER A 24 -11.13 6.79 -22.62
N LEU A 25 -12.12 6.13 -22.01
CA LEU A 25 -11.91 5.19 -20.92
C LEU A 25 -11.09 3.98 -21.36
N GLN A 26 -11.35 3.44 -22.56
CA GLN A 26 -10.52 2.38 -23.14
C GLN A 26 -9.05 2.82 -23.25
N SER A 27 -8.79 4.03 -23.74
CA SER A 27 -7.44 4.59 -23.87
C SER A 27 -6.74 4.77 -22.52
N VAL A 28 -7.47 5.29 -21.50
CA VAL A 28 -6.95 5.44 -20.14
C VAL A 28 -6.54 4.09 -19.55
N ILE A 29 -7.42 3.07 -19.66
CA ILE A 29 -7.13 1.73 -19.15
C ILE A 29 -5.93 1.12 -19.89
N GLN A 30 -5.88 1.22 -21.23
CA GLN A 30 -4.76 0.72 -22.02
C GLN A 30 -3.43 1.40 -21.65
N LYS A 31 -3.43 2.72 -21.46
CA LYS A 31 -2.24 3.47 -21.04
C LYS A 31 -1.79 3.03 -19.64
N ALA A 32 -2.74 2.83 -18.73
CA ALA A 32 -2.44 2.33 -17.40
C ALA A 32 -1.78 0.95 -17.46
N MET A 33 -2.35 -0.01 -18.20
CA MET A 33 -1.77 -1.35 -18.36
C MET A 33 -0.35 -1.29 -18.96
N LYS A 34 -0.12 -0.49 -20.00
CA LYS A 34 1.20 -0.34 -20.64
C LYS A 34 2.27 0.25 -19.71
N SER A 35 1.88 0.97 -18.67
CA SER A 35 2.83 1.50 -17.68
C SER A 35 3.46 0.40 -16.81
N LEU A 36 2.79 -0.74 -16.63
CA LEU A 36 3.35 -1.89 -15.93
C LEU A 36 4.45 -2.54 -16.76
N ASP A 37 4.12 -2.83 -18.01
CA ASP A 37 4.98 -3.45 -19.00
C ASP A 37 4.40 -3.18 -20.39
N ALA A 38 5.13 -2.43 -21.21
CA ALA A 38 4.68 -2.03 -22.53
C ALA A 38 4.61 -3.19 -23.53
N GLN A 39 5.30 -4.30 -23.25
CA GLN A 39 5.37 -5.48 -24.12
C GLN A 39 4.36 -6.56 -23.69
N GLN A 40 4.04 -6.62 -22.41
CA GLN A 40 3.08 -7.58 -21.87
C GLN A 40 1.66 -7.28 -22.40
N LYS A 41 1.03 -8.30 -23.00
CA LYS A 41 -0.39 -8.25 -23.33
C LYS A 41 -1.20 -8.68 -22.13
N PHE A 42 -1.98 -7.75 -21.58
CA PHE A 42 -2.91 -8.02 -20.49
C PHE A 42 -4.31 -8.28 -21.04
N LYS A 43 -5.02 -9.25 -20.46
CA LYS A 43 -6.42 -9.55 -20.79
C LYS A 43 -7.32 -9.12 -19.63
N ILE A 44 -8.21 -8.19 -19.91
CA ILE A 44 -9.28 -7.79 -18.98
C ILE A 44 -10.44 -8.77 -19.16
N THR A 45 -10.95 -9.28 -18.06
CA THR A 45 -12.09 -10.20 -18.00
C THR A 45 -13.32 -9.56 -17.38
N GLN A 46 -13.15 -8.47 -16.63
CA GLN A 46 -14.25 -7.77 -15.97
C GLN A 46 -13.96 -6.27 -15.89
N ILE A 47 -14.97 -5.46 -16.23
CA ILE A 47 -14.97 -4.03 -16.00
C ILE A 47 -16.23 -3.70 -15.22
N THR A 48 -16.11 -2.94 -14.15
CA THR A 48 -17.24 -2.62 -13.28
C THR A 48 -17.27 -1.13 -13.01
N ARG A 49 -18.42 -0.51 -13.25
CA ARG A 49 -18.73 0.83 -12.75
C ARG A 49 -19.20 0.72 -11.31
N VAL A 50 -18.50 1.37 -10.38
CA VAL A 50 -18.86 1.41 -8.95
C VAL A 50 -19.23 2.84 -8.58
N LYS A 51 -20.47 3.04 -8.15
CA LYS A 51 -20.94 4.29 -7.55
C LYS A 51 -21.65 3.97 -6.24
N ALA A 52 -21.01 4.23 -5.11
CA ALA A 52 -21.62 4.17 -3.78
C ALA A 52 -21.68 5.58 -3.16
N ASP A 53 -21.76 5.68 -1.84
CA ASP A 53 -21.75 6.93 -1.06
C ASP A 53 -20.70 7.97 -1.55
N LYS A 54 -20.75 9.20 -1.02
CA LYS A 54 -20.08 10.42 -1.54
C LYS A 54 -18.65 10.26 -2.08
N ASP A 55 -17.85 9.34 -1.54
CA ASP A 55 -16.43 9.17 -1.84
C ASP A 55 -16.09 7.94 -2.74
N MET A 56 -17.08 7.12 -3.11
CA MET A 56 -16.86 5.91 -3.91
C MET A 56 -17.47 6.05 -5.31
N ASN A 57 -16.69 6.63 -6.21
CA ASN A 57 -17.11 6.88 -7.58
C ASN A 57 -16.02 6.55 -8.60
N HIS A 58 -15.92 5.30 -9.02
CA HIS A 58 -14.82 4.82 -9.87
C HIS A 58 -15.24 3.73 -10.86
N TRP A 59 -14.32 3.39 -11.75
CA TRP A 59 -14.32 2.19 -12.56
C TRP A 59 -13.24 1.24 -12.06
N THR A 60 -13.51 -0.05 -12.04
CA THR A 60 -12.48 -1.08 -11.86
C THR A 60 -12.33 -1.88 -13.15
N PHE A 61 -11.11 -2.32 -13.43
CA PHE A 61 -10.83 -3.29 -14.49
C PHE A 61 -9.97 -4.41 -13.92
N ASN A 62 -10.37 -5.65 -14.16
CA ASN A 62 -9.72 -6.84 -13.63
C ASN A 62 -9.51 -7.88 -14.73
N GLY A 63 -8.43 -8.62 -14.60
CA GLY A 63 -8.08 -9.79 -15.40
C GLY A 63 -7.52 -10.90 -14.52
N SER A 64 -7.01 -11.98 -15.11
CA SER A 64 -6.45 -13.10 -14.36
C SER A 64 -5.21 -12.74 -13.53
N ASN A 65 -4.47 -11.71 -13.94
CA ASN A 65 -3.26 -11.25 -13.25
C ASN A 65 -3.11 -9.72 -13.26
N ILE A 66 -4.15 -8.97 -13.61
CA ILE A 66 -4.12 -7.50 -13.65
C ILE A 66 -5.33 -6.94 -12.92
N SER A 67 -5.15 -5.85 -12.19
CA SER A 67 -6.23 -5.08 -11.58
C SER A 67 -5.87 -3.61 -11.60
N GLY A 68 -6.86 -2.75 -11.83
CA GLY A 68 -6.68 -1.31 -11.71
C GLY A 68 -8.00 -0.58 -11.53
N MET A 69 -7.87 0.73 -11.35
CA MET A 69 -8.98 1.61 -11.06
C MET A 69 -8.82 2.94 -11.79
N VAL A 70 -9.94 3.51 -12.22
CA VAL A 70 -10.05 4.84 -12.83
C VAL A 70 -11.07 5.62 -12.02
N ASP A 71 -10.69 6.81 -11.54
CA ASP A 71 -11.62 7.70 -10.88
C ASP A 71 -12.65 8.22 -11.90
N ALA A 72 -13.94 8.08 -11.58
CA ALA A 72 -15.00 8.36 -12.54
C ALA A 72 -15.36 9.85 -12.64
N VAL A 73 -14.85 10.69 -11.75
CA VAL A 73 -15.06 12.15 -11.78
C VAL A 73 -14.01 12.81 -12.66
N THR A 74 -12.75 12.45 -12.46
CA THR A 74 -11.58 12.99 -13.14
C THR A 74 -11.25 12.25 -14.44
N GLY A 75 -11.73 11.02 -14.59
CA GLY A 75 -11.40 10.13 -15.71
C GLY A 75 -9.95 9.64 -15.69
N LYS A 76 -9.22 9.84 -14.59
CA LYS A 76 -7.80 9.46 -14.48
C LYS A 76 -7.66 8.09 -13.83
N ALA A 77 -6.73 7.29 -14.34
CA ALA A 77 -6.32 6.07 -13.63
C ALA A 77 -5.77 6.45 -12.25
N THR A 78 -6.17 5.74 -11.21
CA THR A 78 -5.69 5.95 -9.83
C THR A 78 -4.59 4.94 -9.50
N TYR A 79 -4.76 3.69 -9.93
CA TYR A 79 -3.73 2.68 -9.87
C TYR A 79 -3.88 1.60 -10.94
N VAL A 80 -2.79 0.85 -11.12
CA VAL A 80 -2.78 -0.43 -11.83
C VAL A 80 -1.80 -1.36 -11.14
N SER A 81 -2.07 -2.66 -11.19
CA SER A 81 -1.25 -3.68 -10.56
C SER A 81 -1.29 -5.00 -11.33
N THR A 82 -0.20 -5.76 -11.24
CA THR A 82 -0.11 -7.12 -11.79
C THR A 82 0.77 -7.98 -10.90
N ASP A 83 0.53 -9.28 -10.94
CA ASP A 83 1.42 -10.25 -10.31
C ASP A 83 2.43 -10.79 -11.32
N TYR A 84 3.72 -10.73 -10.98
CA TYR A 84 4.81 -11.35 -11.73
C TYR A 84 5.37 -12.54 -10.95
N ALA A 85 5.84 -13.57 -11.67
CA ALA A 85 6.66 -14.60 -11.06
C ALA A 85 7.93 -13.97 -10.44
N LEU A 86 8.32 -14.43 -9.25
CA LEU A 86 9.49 -13.92 -8.53
C LEU A 86 10.76 -13.97 -9.38
N ALA A 87 10.90 -15.00 -10.22
CA ALA A 87 12.03 -15.18 -11.14
C ALA A 87 12.14 -14.09 -12.22
N LYS A 88 11.07 -13.33 -12.49
CA LYS A 88 11.05 -12.21 -13.44
C LYS A 88 11.33 -10.85 -12.78
N ILE A 89 11.50 -10.82 -11.47
CA ILE A 89 11.78 -9.59 -10.72
C ILE A 89 13.29 -9.43 -10.53
N ASP A 90 13.76 -8.18 -10.52
CA ASP A 90 15.16 -7.85 -10.23
C ASP A 90 15.63 -8.56 -8.95
N SER A 91 16.73 -9.33 -9.08
CA SER A 91 17.28 -10.15 -8.01
C SER A 91 17.76 -9.33 -6.82
N LYS A 92 18.13 -8.05 -7.01
CA LYS A 92 18.50 -7.16 -5.91
C LYS A 92 17.30 -6.81 -5.04
N TRP A 93 16.13 -6.61 -5.64
CA TRP A 93 14.91 -6.28 -4.89
C TRP A 93 14.42 -7.51 -4.12
N SER A 94 14.41 -8.68 -4.75
CA SER A 94 14.01 -9.92 -4.07
C SER A 94 14.98 -10.29 -2.94
N ALA A 95 16.30 -10.10 -3.12
CA ALA A 95 17.28 -10.28 -2.05
C ALA A 95 17.06 -9.33 -0.87
N LEU A 96 16.83 -8.03 -1.14
CA LEU A 96 16.52 -7.03 -0.11
C LEU A 96 15.22 -7.39 0.64
N ALA A 97 14.18 -7.74 -0.09
CA ALA A 97 12.89 -8.13 0.47
C ALA A 97 13.02 -9.37 1.37
N LYS A 98 13.71 -10.41 0.88
CA LYS A 98 13.95 -11.65 1.64
C LYS A 98 14.72 -11.37 2.93
N LYS A 99 15.83 -10.62 2.86
CA LYS A 99 16.62 -10.24 4.04
C LYS A 99 15.78 -9.46 5.05
N THR A 100 14.94 -8.54 4.57
CA THR A 100 14.05 -7.74 5.43
C THR A 100 13.02 -8.62 6.12
N ILE A 101 12.36 -9.53 5.38
CA ILE A 101 11.39 -10.46 5.95
C ILE A 101 12.03 -11.38 6.98
N GLN A 102 13.20 -11.94 6.69
CA GLN A 102 13.95 -12.79 7.64
C GLN A 102 14.34 -12.04 8.93
N SER A 103 14.68 -10.75 8.80
CA SER A 103 14.96 -9.88 9.93
C SER A 103 13.69 -9.59 10.76
N LEU A 104 12.57 -9.27 10.11
CA LEU A 104 11.29 -9.00 10.78
C LEU A 104 10.72 -10.24 11.49
N SER A 105 10.90 -11.41 10.89
CA SER A 105 10.41 -12.69 11.43
C SER A 105 11.32 -13.30 12.49
N ALA A 106 12.57 -12.81 12.60
CA ALA A 106 13.65 -13.48 13.31
C ALA A 106 13.87 -14.94 12.86
N ASP A 107 13.58 -15.24 11.59
CA ASP A 107 13.67 -16.58 11.00
C ASP A 107 14.47 -16.50 9.70
N LYS A 108 15.72 -17.00 9.74
CA LYS A 108 16.65 -17.01 8.60
C LYS A 108 16.21 -17.93 7.45
N ASN A 109 15.27 -18.84 7.70
CA ASN A 109 14.79 -19.78 6.70
C ASN A 109 13.52 -19.29 5.98
N LYS A 110 13.00 -18.12 6.35
CA LYS A 110 11.82 -17.56 5.70
C LYS A 110 12.06 -17.33 4.21
N GLN A 111 11.08 -17.78 3.42
CA GLN A 111 11.06 -17.65 1.97
C GLN A 111 10.01 -16.63 1.53
N LEU A 112 10.25 -16.04 0.36
CA LEU A 112 9.27 -15.23 -0.35
C LEU A 112 8.27 -16.13 -1.06
N ARG A 113 7.07 -15.62 -1.31
CA ARG A 113 6.16 -16.22 -2.31
C ARG A 113 6.84 -16.26 -3.68
N ASN A 114 6.40 -17.21 -4.50
CA ASN A 114 6.86 -17.35 -5.89
C ASN A 114 6.27 -16.27 -6.83
N PHE A 115 5.50 -15.33 -6.31
CA PHE A 115 4.99 -14.18 -7.05
C PHE A 115 5.21 -12.87 -6.27
N VAL A 116 5.22 -11.77 -7.02
CA VAL A 116 5.43 -10.40 -6.54
C VAL A 116 4.39 -9.52 -7.19
N GLN A 117 3.63 -8.80 -6.36
CA GLN A 117 2.68 -7.81 -6.86
C GLN A 117 3.44 -6.53 -7.20
N VAL A 118 3.36 -6.10 -8.44
CA VAL A 118 3.86 -4.79 -8.87
C VAL A 118 2.68 -3.86 -9.01
N TYR A 119 2.76 -2.72 -8.32
CA TYR A 119 1.72 -1.71 -8.22
C TYR A 119 2.27 -0.35 -8.68
N ILE A 120 1.49 0.39 -9.45
CA ILE A 120 1.79 1.77 -9.83
C ILE A 120 0.65 2.65 -9.32
N GLY A 121 0.97 3.57 -8.40
CA GLY A 121 0.06 4.64 -8.01
C GLY A 121 0.17 5.78 -9.02
N MET A 122 -0.87 5.97 -9.82
CA MET A 122 -0.86 6.89 -10.96
C MET A 122 -0.93 8.36 -10.53
N GLU A 123 -1.50 8.62 -9.36
CA GLU A 123 -1.61 9.97 -8.78
C GLU A 123 -0.31 10.42 -8.09
N ALA A 124 0.56 9.48 -7.70
CA ALA A 124 1.83 9.73 -7.02
C ALA A 124 3.01 9.62 -7.99
N GLU A 125 3.01 10.45 -9.04
CA GLU A 125 4.07 10.49 -10.07
C GLU A 125 4.36 9.14 -10.75
N ASN A 126 3.35 8.26 -10.85
CA ASN A 126 3.51 6.88 -11.32
C ASN A 126 4.53 6.07 -10.52
N GLN A 127 4.58 6.26 -9.19
CA GLN A 127 5.51 5.51 -8.35
C GLN A 127 5.25 4.00 -8.45
N LYS A 128 6.14 3.31 -9.17
CA LYS A 128 6.14 1.85 -9.31
C LYS A 128 6.76 1.20 -8.08
N THR A 129 6.04 0.25 -7.52
CA THR A 129 6.40 -0.42 -6.26
C THR A 129 6.24 -1.92 -6.41
N ALA A 130 7.25 -2.69 -6.02
CA ALA A 130 7.20 -4.14 -5.93
C ALA A 130 6.89 -4.55 -4.48
N SER A 131 5.80 -5.28 -4.30
CA SER A 131 5.33 -5.77 -3.01
C SER A 131 5.60 -7.27 -2.91
N PHE A 132 6.45 -7.63 -1.95
CA PHE A 132 6.83 -9.01 -1.66
C PHE A 132 6.21 -9.43 -0.34
N SER A 133 5.86 -10.71 -0.21
CA SER A 133 5.46 -11.29 1.06
C SER A 133 6.08 -12.65 1.28
N ASP A 134 6.06 -13.11 2.53
CA ASP A 134 6.33 -14.51 2.83
C ASP A 134 5.16 -15.41 2.39
N GLU A 135 5.37 -16.72 2.35
CA GLU A 135 4.34 -17.71 1.97
C GLU A 135 3.05 -17.54 2.76
N SER A 136 3.15 -17.27 4.06
CA SER A 136 1.96 -17.08 4.92
C SER A 136 1.28 -15.73 4.73
N GLY A 137 1.90 -14.77 4.03
CA GLY A 137 1.38 -13.41 3.86
C GLY A 137 1.43 -12.57 5.14
N ARG A 138 2.10 -13.05 6.19
CA ARG A 138 2.20 -12.37 7.49
C ARG A 138 3.26 -11.28 7.49
N TYR A 139 4.24 -11.37 6.61
CA TYR A 139 5.26 -10.33 6.45
C TYR A 139 5.18 -9.81 5.03
N LEU A 140 5.04 -8.49 4.88
CA LEU A 140 4.96 -7.79 3.61
C LEU A 140 5.99 -6.68 3.58
N VAL A 141 6.69 -6.53 2.46
CA VAL A 141 7.70 -5.50 2.24
C VAL A 141 7.50 -4.88 0.86
N LYS A 142 7.63 -3.55 0.77
CA LYS A 142 7.51 -2.82 -0.49
C LYS A 142 8.83 -2.16 -0.86
N VAL A 143 9.25 -2.34 -2.10
CA VAL A 143 10.45 -1.76 -2.70
C VAL A 143 10.03 -0.79 -3.79
N ASN A 144 10.55 0.43 -3.76
CA ASN A 144 10.35 1.39 -4.84
C ASN A 144 11.22 0.99 -6.04
N ALA A 145 10.60 0.86 -7.21
CA ALA A 145 11.25 0.35 -8.41
C ALA A 145 12.30 1.32 -8.99
N ALA A 146 12.11 2.63 -8.82
CA ALA A 146 13.04 3.64 -9.33
C ALA A 146 14.34 3.70 -8.49
N THR A 147 14.22 3.50 -7.18
CA THR A 147 15.35 3.66 -6.23
C THR A 147 15.93 2.34 -5.75
N GLY A 148 15.21 1.23 -5.91
CA GLY A 148 15.56 -0.07 -5.32
C GLY A 148 15.55 -0.08 -3.79
N LYS A 149 15.00 0.97 -3.14
CA LYS A 149 14.98 1.11 -1.68
C LYS A 149 13.66 0.62 -1.10
N LEU A 150 13.73 0.11 0.14
CA LEU A 150 12.54 -0.23 0.90
C LEU A 150 11.73 1.04 1.20
N THR A 151 10.43 0.97 0.99
CA THR A 151 9.48 2.07 1.27
C THR A 151 8.48 1.73 2.35
N SER A 152 8.20 0.45 2.59
CA SER A 152 7.38 0.04 3.73
C SER A 152 7.61 -1.40 4.13
N PHE A 153 7.26 -1.73 5.36
CA PHE A 153 7.03 -3.09 5.79
C PHE A 153 5.77 -3.21 6.65
N VAL A 154 5.22 -4.43 6.69
CA VAL A 154 4.13 -4.83 7.56
C VAL A 154 4.43 -6.20 8.14
N ASN A 155 4.24 -6.35 9.44
CA ASN A 155 4.30 -7.59 10.19
C ASN A 155 2.92 -7.85 10.81
N TYR A 156 2.07 -8.56 10.07
CA TYR A 156 0.73 -8.92 10.51
C TYR A 156 0.71 -9.90 11.69
N LYS A 157 1.83 -10.56 12.02
CA LYS A 157 1.91 -11.38 13.25
C LYS A 157 1.76 -10.51 14.51
N ASP A 158 2.22 -9.26 14.44
CA ASP A 158 2.14 -8.31 15.55
C ASP A 158 0.91 -7.39 15.45
N PHE A 159 0.09 -7.55 14.41
CA PHE A 159 -1.19 -6.88 14.28
C PHE A 159 -2.19 -7.46 15.28
N ILE A 160 -2.91 -6.57 15.97
CA ILE A 160 -3.92 -6.96 16.95
C ILE A 160 -5.29 -6.60 16.40
N HIS A 161 -6.17 -7.59 16.31
CA HIS A 161 -7.59 -7.36 16.06
C HIS A 161 -8.26 -6.92 17.37
N TYR A 162 -8.85 -5.73 17.35
CA TYR A 162 -9.68 -5.24 18.44
C TYR A 162 -11.13 -5.71 18.23
N ALA A 163 -11.83 -5.99 19.32
CA ALA A 163 -13.23 -6.45 19.28
C ALA A 163 -14.18 -5.41 18.65
N SER A 164 -13.85 -4.12 18.76
CA SER A 164 -14.55 -3.02 18.07
C SER A 164 -13.63 -1.82 17.87
N GLU A 165 -14.08 -0.86 17.07
CA GLU A 165 -13.39 0.42 16.86
C GLU A 165 -13.33 1.26 18.15
N GLU A 166 -14.38 1.22 18.97
CA GLU A 166 -14.41 1.88 20.29
C GLU A 166 -13.38 1.25 21.23
N ALA A 167 -13.24 -0.08 21.22
CA ALA A 167 -12.23 -0.77 22.00
C ALA A 167 -10.81 -0.37 21.58
N ARG A 168 -10.57 -0.24 20.26
CA ARG A 168 -9.31 0.26 19.71
C ARG A 168 -9.03 1.70 20.15
N LYS A 169 -10.01 2.60 19.98
CA LYS A 169 -9.90 4.01 20.42
C LYS A 169 -9.61 4.12 21.92
N LYS A 170 -10.26 3.30 22.74
CA LYS A 170 -10.03 3.25 24.19
C LYS A 170 -8.61 2.78 24.52
N ALA A 171 -8.09 1.78 23.81
CA ALA A 171 -6.73 1.27 24.03
C ALA A 171 -5.63 2.32 23.73
N PHE A 172 -5.91 3.27 22.83
CA PHE A 172 -4.98 4.35 22.44
C PHE A 172 -5.52 5.75 22.76
N ALA A 173 -6.39 5.87 23.76
CA ALA A 173 -6.93 7.15 24.19
C ALA A 173 -5.82 8.10 24.71
N LYS A 174 -4.69 7.53 25.14
CA LYS A 174 -3.46 8.24 25.46
C LYS A 174 -2.32 7.70 24.58
N PRO A 175 -1.40 8.57 24.12
CA PRO A 175 -0.19 8.12 23.43
C PRO A 175 0.59 7.10 24.28
N PHE A 176 0.96 5.98 23.67
CA PHE A 176 1.83 4.97 24.31
C PHE A 176 3.23 5.54 24.58
N TYR A 177 3.75 6.35 23.65
CA TYR A 177 5.04 7.03 23.76
C TYR A 177 4.87 8.55 23.78
N THR A 178 5.72 9.22 24.54
CA THR A 178 6.05 10.63 24.31
C THR A 178 6.88 10.76 23.03
N SER A 179 7.01 11.97 22.48
CA SER A 179 7.77 12.21 21.24
C SER A 179 9.20 11.66 21.30
N ASP A 180 9.94 11.95 22.37
CA ASP A 180 11.33 11.47 22.51
C ASP A 180 11.42 9.94 22.61
N LYS A 181 10.49 9.32 23.35
CA LYS A 181 10.42 7.86 23.46
C LYS A 181 10.03 7.21 22.14
N ALA A 182 9.17 7.85 21.34
CA ALA A 182 8.79 7.37 20.03
C ALA A 182 9.98 7.41 19.06
N ILE A 183 10.78 8.48 19.08
CA ILE A 183 12.02 8.58 18.30
C ILE A 183 12.99 7.48 18.71
N ALA A 184 13.26 7.32 20.02
CA ALA A 184 14.17 6.30 20.52
C ALA A 184 13.72 4.88 20.14
N ALA A 185 12.42 4.59 20.20
CA ALA A 185 11.85 3.30 19.84
C ALA A 185 11.90 3.02 18.33
N ALA A 186 11.65 4.02 17.49
CA ALA A 186 11.61 3.87 16.03
C ALA A 186 12.99 3.94 15.36
N ALA A 187 13.92 4.72 15.91
CA ALA A 187 15.19 5.05 15.27
C ALA A 187 16.04 3.84 14.83
N PRO A 188 16.20 2.75 15.62
CA PRO A 188 16.98 1.60 15.18
C PRO A 188 16.41 0.97 13.89
N MET A 189 15.08 0.81 13.86
CA MET A 189 14.38 0.18 12.76
C MET A 189 14.34 1.07 11.51
N VAL A 190 14.13 2.38 11.70
CA VAL A 190 14.15 3.36 10.62
C VAL A 190 15.54 3.49 10.00
N LYS A 191 16.59 3.51 10.82
CA LYS A 191 17.97 3.50 10.32
C LYS A 191 18.30 2.22 9.57
N GLN A 192 17.91 1.06 10.11
CA GLN A 192 18.18 -0.24 9.50
C GLN A 192 17.48 -0.41 8.15
N TYR A 193 16.19 -0.09 8.05
CA TYR A 193 15.38 -0.42 6.89
C TYR A 193 15.23 0.71 5.88
N PHE A 194 15.31 1.96 6.33
CA PHE A 194 15.14 3.14 5.48
C PHE A 194 16.41 3.96 5.34
N GLY A 195 17.46 3.67 6.12
CA GLY A 195 18.71 4.44 6.09
C GLY A 195 18.53 5.89 6.56
N LEU A 196 17.48 6.18 7.34
CA LEU A 196 17.17 7.51 7.83
C LEU A 196 17.56 7.67 9.30
N ASP A 197 18.10 8.83 9.64
CA ASP A 197 18.31 9.25 11.02
C ASP A 197 17.13 10.15 11.45
N LEU A 198 16.46 9.77 12.54
CA LEU A 198 15.33 10.50 13.10
C LEU A 198 15.74 11.70 13.98
N LYS A 199 17.03 12.01 14.10
CA LYS A 199 17.50 13.18 14.85
C LYS A 199 16.90 14.48 14.31
N GLY A 200 16.21 15.21 15.20
CA GLY A 200 15.53 16.47 14.89
C GLY A 200 14.24 16.31 14.09
N TYR A 201 13.66 15.12 14.03
CA TYR A 201 12.29 14.94 13.54
C TYR A 201 11.31 15.34 14.63
N GLN A 202 10.18 15.91 14.23
CA GLN A 202 9.01 16.12 15.07
C GLN A 202 8.12 14.88 15.04
N VAL A 203 7.38 14.62 16.12
CA VAL A 203 6.47 13.48 16.23
C VAL A 203 5.04 13.98 16.41
N HIS A 204 4.15 13.55 15.52
CA HIS A 204 2.71 13.71 15.65
C HIS A 204 2.05 12.36 15.92
N VAL A 205 1.22 12.28 16.95
CA VAL A 205 0.57 11.04 17.38
C VAL A 205 -0.93 11.13 17.20
N LYS A 206 -1.51 10.15 16.52
CA LYS A 206 -2.94 9.95 16.39
C LYS A 206 -3.26 8.49 16.70
N GLN A 207 -3.75 8.23 17.91
CA GLN A 207 -4.02 6.88 18.42
C GLN A 207 -2.74 6.02 18.38
N GLU A 208 -2.74 4.88 17.67
CA GLU A 208 -1.61 3.99 17.47
C GLU A 208 -0.62 4.44 16.39
N GLN A 209 -0.96 5.51 15.65
CA GLN A 209 -0.15 6.01 14.56
C GLN A 209 0.79 7.12 15.03
N TYR A 210 2.07 6.96 14.69
CA TYR A 210 3.14 7.92 14.92
C TYR A 210 3.65 8.40 13.58
N THR A 211 3.70 9.72 13.40
CA THR A 211 4.20 10.36 12.19
C THR A 211 5.43 11.18 12.55
N PHE A 212 6.57 10.83 11.95
CA PHE A 212 7.84 11.51 12.13
C PHE A 212 8.08 12.41 10.92
N THR A 213 8.22 13.72 11.14
CA THR A 213 8.40 14.69 10.07
C THR A 213 9.64 15.57 10.30
N LYS A 214 10.29 15.97 9.21
CA LYS A 214 11.37 16.96 9.22
C LYS A 214 11.38 17.65 7.86
N GLN A 215 11.43 18.97 7.86
CA GLN A 215 11.42 19.76 6.63
C GLN A 215 12.53 19.30 5.66
N GLY A 216 12.17 19.13 4.39
CA GLY A 216 13.10 18.68 3.34
C GLY A 216 13.56 17.22 3.46
N LYS A 217 12.95 16.42 4.34
CA LYS A 217 13.23 14.99 4.49
C LYS A 217 11.96 14.15 4.31
N PRO A 218 12.09 12.86 3.91
CA PRO A 218 10.95 11.93 3.88
C PRO A 218 10.28 11.84 5.25
N SER A 219 8.95 11.78 5.27
CA SER A 219 8.22 11.49 6.51
C SER A 219 8.15 9.99 6.75
N VAL A 220 8.18 9.57 8.02
CA VAL A 220 8.02 8.17 8.43
C VAL A 220 6.69 8.02 9.14
N TYR A 221 5.88 7.05 8.73
CA TYR A 221 4.64 6.68 9.39
C TYR A 221 4.81 5.32 10.02
N GLY A 222 4.56 5.21 11.31
CA GLY A 222 4.63 3.94 12.05
C GLY A 222 3.31 3.65 12.77
N LYS A 223 2.92 2.38 12.79
CA LYS A 223 1.80 1.89 13.61
C LYS A 223 2.31 0.94 14.66
N ILE A 224 1.92 1.18 15.91
CA ILE A 224 2.24 0.28 17.03
C ILE A 224 1.07 -0.64 17.36
N ASN A 225 1.36 -1.73 18.06
CA ASN A 225 0.34 -2.54 18.72
C ASN A 225 0.18 -2.12 20.19
N GLY A 226 -0.71 -2.77 20.93
CA GLY A 226 -0.96 -2.47 22.35
C GLY A 226 0.25 -2.68 23.28
N LYS A 227 1.33 -3.29 22.79
CA LYS A 227 2.60 -3.47 23.52
C LYS A 227 3.67 -2.43 23.12
N GLY A 228 3.33 -1.45 22.28
CA GLY A 228 4.26 -0.43 21.79
C GLY A 228 5.14 -0.88 20.62
N LYS A 229 5.04 -2.12 20.15
CA LYS A 229 5.88 -2.61 19.05
C LYS A 229 5.36 -2.08 17.71
N PHE A 230 6.25 -1.46 16.93
CA PHE A 230 5.96 -1.08 15.55
C PHE A 230 5.79 -2.31 14.68
N TRP A 231 4.55 -2.59 14.26
CA TRP A 231 4.23 -3.71 13.38
C TRP A 231 4.14 -3.27 11.91
N SER A 232 4.06 -1.98 11.64
CA SER A 232 4.16 -1.43 10.28
C SER A 232 4.88 -0.10 10.29
N MET A 233 5.72 0.13 9.27
CA MET A 233 6.22 1.46 8.94
C MET A 233 6.25 1.69 7.43
N SER A 234 6.14 2.95 7.04
CA SER A 234 6.25 3.39 5.65
C SER A 234 6.88 4.78 5.53
N LEU A 235 7.47 5.05 4.37
CA LEU A 235 7.96 6.36 3.97
C LEU A 235 6.97 7.02 3.01
N THR A 236 6.81 8.33 3.14
CA THR A 236 6.29 9.16 2.05
C THR A 236 7.40 10.04 1.49
N ALA A 237 7.22 10.51 0.26
CA ALA A 237 8.10 11.52 -0.32
C ALA A 237 8.23 12.74 0.62
N PRO A 238 9.35 13.50 0.52
CA PRO A 238 9.51 14.74 1.27
C PRO A 238 8.34 15.69 1.00
N THR A 239 7.80 16.33 2.05
CA THR A 239 6.87 17.44 1.86
C THR A 239 7.66 18.60 1.25
N ALA A 240 7.24 19.06 0.07
CA ALA A 240 7.80 20.25 -0.56
C ALA A 240 7.59 21.46 0.35
N SER A 241 8.64 22.28 0.45
CA SER A 241 8.59 23.64 1.03
C SER A 241 7.73 24.58 0.21
#